data_AF-A0A1Q8QGD9-F1
#
_entry.id   AF-A0A1Q8QGD9-F1
#
_cell.length_a   1.000
_cell.length_b   1.000
_cell.length_c   1.000
_cell.angle_alpha   90.00
_cell.angle_beta   90.00
_cell.angle_gamma   90.00
#
_symmetry.space_group_name_H-M   'P 1'
#
loop_
_entity.id
_entity.type
_entity.pdbx_description
1 polymer ?
#
loop_
_entity_poly.entity_id
_entity_poly.type
_entity_poly.pdbx_seq_one_letter_code
_entity_poly.pdbx_strand_id
1 'polypeptide(L)'
;MAQRHMPFGYRIINGTVIILPEKADLIRKMFCDYITGISLLQMAKDLTQQGIPNANGKPSWNHGSIGKILSNCKYIGNDFYPAIVTEEVFKSVKACREEKNTQLNRNTNYYANGLTSAYPFSGKVVCGDCGSVFRRYTEHHNKNKKCNWKCKRYIVDNRVCCKSGVVDDHQLEAAFIEIFNRVLEKPDEIETQSTVKAHRRVGN
;
A
#
# COMPACT_ATOMS: atom_id res chain seq x y z
N MET A 1 9.47 9.32 -0.45
CA MET A 1 10.39 9.24 -1.62
C MET A 1 10.00 10.33 -2.60
N ALA A 2 10.86 11.32 -2.83
CA ALA A 2 10.59 12.41 -3.77
C ALA A 2 10.58 11.86 -5.21
N GLN A 3 9.57 12.23 -5.99
CA GLN A 3 9.40 11.81 -7.37
C GLN A 3 10.55 12.38 -8.22
N ARG A 4 11.51 11.53 -8.64
CA ARG A 4 12.72 11.90 -9.41
C ARG A 4 12.45 12.42 -10.83
N HIS A 5 11.25 12.20 -11.37
CA HIS A 5 10.89 12.57 -12.73
C HIS A 5 9.75 13.60 -12.74
N MET A 6 9.81 14.50 -13.72
CA MET A 6 8.77 15.50 -14.00
C MET A 6 7.40 14.81 -14.16
N PRO A 7 6.32 15.33 -13.55
CA PRO A 7 5.00 14.76 -13.74
C PRO A 7 4.56 14.80 -15.21
N PHE A 8 3.82 13.79 -15.63
CA PHE A 8 3.21 13.74 -16.95
C PHE A 8 2.34 14.99 -17.17
N GLY A 9 2.35 15.56 -18.38
CA GLY A 9 1.59 16.78 -18.69
C GLY A 9 2.35 18.09 -18.55
N TYR A 10 3.58 18.06 -18.03
CA TYR A 10 4.46 19.23 -17.95
C TYR A 10 5.70 19.10 -18.82
N ARG A 11 6.32 20.24 -19.14
CA ARG A 11 7.66 20.36 -19.73
C ARG A 11 8.36 21.58 -19.14
N ILE A 12 9.69 21.56 -19.00
CA ILE A 12 10.46 22.78 -18.72
C ILE A 12 10.92 23.40 -20.03
N ILE A 13 10.66 24.69 -20.21
CA ILE A 13 11.22 25.52 -21.27
C ILE A 13 11.87 26.73 -20.60
N ASN A 14 13.17 26.93 -20.84
CA ASN A 14 13.94 28.05 -20.30
C ASN A 14 13.84 28.20 -18.76
N GLY A 15 13.86 27.07 -18.03
CA GLY A 15 13.74 27.06 -16.56
C GLY A 15 12.31 27.18 -16.03
N THR A 16 11.32 27.44 -16.87
CA THR A 16 9.92 27.57 -16.49
C THR A 16 9.14 26.30 -16.81
N VAL A 17 8.32 25.84 -15.86
CA VAL A 17 7.40 24.71 -16.09
C VAL A 17 6.18 25.19 -16.86
N ILE A 18 5.94 24.58 -18.01
CA ILE A 18 4.76 24.81 -18.85
C ILE A 18 3.87 23.57 -18.89
N ILE A 19 2.57 23.80 -19.07
CA ILE A 19 1.57 22.75 -19.32
C ILE A 19 1.61 22.37 -20.79
N LEU A 20 1.59 21.07 -21.08
CA LEU A 20 1.36 20.54 -22.43
C LEU A 20 -0.16 20.33 -22.63
N PRO A 21 -0.85 21.12 -23.46
CA PRO A 21 -2.33 21.14 -23.52
C PRO A 21 -2.97 19.77 -23.74
N GLU A 22 -2.55 19.03 -24.77
CA GLU A 22 -3.11 17.70 -25.08
C GLU A 22 -2.98 16.72 -23.90
N LYS A 23 -1.86 16.77 -23.18
CA LYS A 23 -1.64 15.90 -22.02
C LYS A 23 -2.42 16.38 -20.80
N ALA A 24 -2.64 17.69 -20.67
CA ALA A 24 -3.48 18.26 -19.62
C ALA A 24 -4.94 17.84 -19.80
N ASP A 25 -5.45 17.85 -21.03
CA ASP A 25 -6.79 17.38 -21.35
C ASP A 25 -6.94 15.89 -21.06
N LEU A 26 -5.92 15.09 -21.38
CA LEU A 26 -5.89 13.69 -21.00
C LEU A 26 -5.93 13.48 -19.48
N ILE A 27 -5.18 14.28 -18.72
CA ILE A 27 -5.21 14.23 -17.24
C ILE A 27 -6.61 14.60 -16.75
N ARG A 28 -7.22 15.69 -17.24
CA ARG A 28 -8.59 16.08 -16.89
C ARG A 28 -9.58 14.95 -17.15
N LYS A 29 -9.46 14.33 -18.32
CA LYS A 29 -10.29 13.17 -18.68
C LYS A 29 -10.10 12.02 -17.70
N MET A 30 -8.86 11.66 -17.34
CA MET A 30 -8.60 10.60 -16.34
C MET A 30 -9.23 10.90 -14.97
N PHE A 31 -9.18 12.16 -14.51
CA PHE A 31 -9.83 12.58 -13.27
C PHE A 31 -11.35 12.43 -13.37
N CYS A 32 -11.95 12.90 -14.47
CA CYS A 32 -13.38 12.78 -14.74
C CYS A 32 -13.82 11.31 -14.82
N ASP A 33 -13.17 10.51 -15.66
CA ASP A 33 -13.41 9.08 -15.86
C ASP A 33 -13.38 8.32 -14.51
N TYR A 34 -12.42 8.64 -13.64
CA TYR A 34 -12.33 7.99 -12.34
C TYR A 34 -13.50 8.33 -11.41
N ILE A 35 -13.92 9.61 -11.40
CA ILE A 35 -15.06 10.10 -10.61
C ILE A 35 -16.36 9.48 -11.12
N THR A 36 -16.51 9.32 -12.44
CA THR A 36 -17.69 8.70 -13.07
C THR A 36 -17.71 7.17 -12.96
N GLY A 37 -16.68 6.58 -12.32
CA GLY A 37 -16.67 5.16 -11.97
C GLY A 37 -15.83 4.26 -12.88
N ILE A 38 -15.20 4.80 -13.93
CA ILE A 38 -14.30 4.02 -14.78
C ILE A 38 -13.11 3.55 -13.96
N SER A 39 -12.81 2.24 -14.05
CA SER A 39 -11.72 1.65 -13.29
C SER A 39 -10.34 2.03 -13.86
N LEU A 40 -9.32 2.06 -13.00
CA LEU A 40 -7.93 2.31 -13.43
C LEU A 40 -7.45 1.30 -14.48
N LEU A 41 -7.94 0.06 -14.39
CA LEU A 41 -7.61 -1.00 -15.33
C LEU A 41 -8.24 -0.72 -16.70
N GLN A 42 -9.52 -0.33 -16.72
CA GLN A 42 -10.23 0.01 -17.95
C GLN A 42 -9.58 1.21 -18.64
N MET A 43 -9.32 2.31 -17.91
CA MET A 43 -8.60 3.45 -18.47
C MET A 43 -7.24 3.04 -19.05
N ALA A 44 -6.46 2.22 -18.34
CA ALA A 44 -5.16 1.77 -18.84
C ALA A 44 -5.27 0.95 -20.13
N LYS A 45 -6.28 0.08 -20.22
CA LYS A 45 -6.57 -0.70 -21.42
C LYS A 45 -6.95 0.23 -22.58
N ASP A 46 -7.86 1.17 -22.36
CA ASP A 46 -8.36 2.08 -23.39
C ASP A 46 -7.24 2.96 -23.95
N LEU A 47 -6.42 3.56 -23.08
CA LEU A 47 -5.29 4.41 -23.50
C LEU A 47 -4.24 3.62 -24.28
N THR A 48 -3.97 2.38 -23.87
CA THR A 48 -3.05 1.49 -24.56
C THR A 48 -3.60 1.11 -25.94
N GLN A 49 -4.88 0.77 -26.04
CA GLN A 49 -5.55 0.41 -27.28
C GLN A 49 -5.65 1.59 -28.26
N GLN A 50 -5.85 2.80 -27.75
CA GLN A 50 -5.85 4.04 -28.53
C GLN A 50 -4.44 4.48 -28.97
N GLY A 51 -3.39 3.76 -28.57
CA GLY A 51 -2.01 4.10 -28.95
C GLY A 51 -1.48 5.36 -28.26
N ILE A 52 -2.10 5.82 -27.17
CA ILE A 52 -1.72 7.07 -26.49
C ILE A 52 -0.37 6.88 -25.76
N PRO A 53 0.66 7.69 -26.02
CA PRO A 53 1.96 7.54 -25.38
C PRO A 53 1.92 7.87 -23.88
N ASN A 54 2.55 7.03 -23.06
CA ASN A 54 2.81 7.30 -21.65
C ASN A 54 3.97 8.31 -21.47
N ALA A 55 4.38 8.57 -20.22
CA ALA A 55 5.48 9.47 -19.91
C ALA A 55 6.84 9.09 -20.54
N ASN A 56 7.03 7.80 -20.90
CA ASN A 56 8.22 7.29 -21.56
C ASN A 56 8.08 7.24 -23.09
N GLY A 57 7.01 7.81 -23.66
CA GLY A 57 6.74 7.81 -25.09
C GLY A 57 6.26 6.46 -25.66
N LYS A 58 5.90 5.49 -24.81
CA LYS A 58 5.39 4.18 -25.24
C LYS A 58 3.88 4.09 -25.04
N PRO A 59 3.11 3.48 -25.97
CA PRO A 59 1.68 3.23 -25.79
C PRO A 59 1.46 2.04 -24.86
N SER A 60 1.85 2.18 -23.60
CA SER A 60 1.78 1.11 -22.59
C SER A 60 1.41 1.70 -21.25
N TRP A 61 0.12 1.60 -20.92
CA TRP A 61 -0.43 2.08 -19.66
C TRP A 61 -0.74 0.91 -18.74
N ASN A 62 -0.54 1.13 -17.45
CA ASN A 62 -0.99 0.21 -16.41
C ASN A 62 -1.77 0.95 -15.32
N HIS A 63 -2.63 0.23 -14.61
CA HIS A 63 -3.46 0.81 -13.55
C HIS A 63 -2.65 1.59 -12.50
N GLY A 64 -1.42 1.17 -12.19
CA GLY A 64 -0.53 1.82 -11.24
C GLY A 64 -0.02 3.18 -11.73
N SER A 65 0.27 3.32 -13.03
CA SER A 65 0.71 4.58 -13.63
C SER A 65 -0.38 5.66 -13.59
N ILE A 66 -1.62 5.30 -13.95
CA ILE A 66 -2.80 6.17 -13.82
C ILE A 66 -3.07 6.45 -12.33
N GLY A 67 -2.93 5.41 -11.50
CA GLY A 67 -3.05 5.51 -10.06
C GLY A 67 -2.15 6.61 -9.46
N LYS A 68 -0.90 6.72 -9.93
CA LYS A 68 0.05 7.76 -9.52
C LYS A 68 -0.32 9.14 -10.04
N ILE A 69 -0.88 9.26 -11.25
CA ILE A 69 -1.35 10.55 -11.79
C ILE A 69 -2.46 11.10 -10.91
N LEU A 70 -3.48 10.29 -10.64
CA LEU A 70 -4.67 10.67 -9.86
C LEU A 70 -4.38 10.99 -8.39
N SER A 71 -3.22 10.60 -7.87
CA SER A 71 -2.79 10.89 -6.49
C SER A 71 -1.73 11.99 -6.39
N ASN A 72 -1.32 12.58 -7.51
CA ASN A 72 -0.22 13.54 -7.53
C ASN A 72 -0.74 14.96 -7.29
N CYS A 73 -0.46 15.50 -6.10
CA CYS A 73 -0.88 16.85 -5.72
C CYS A 73 -0.25 17.96 -6.58
N LYS A 74 0.80 17.70 -7.36
CA LYS A 74 1.36 18.72 -8.26
C LYS A 74 0.34 19.21 -9.30
N TYR A 75 -0.68 18.41 -9.61
CA TYR A 75 -1.72 18.77 -10.57
C TYR A 75 -2.72 19.81 -10.07
N ILE A 76 -2.82 20.07 -8.76
CA ILE A 76 -3.61 21.19 -8.21
C ILE A 76 -2.84 22.51 -8.20
N GLY A 77 -1.57 22.48 -8.62
CA GLY A 77 -0.69 23.63 -8.69
C GLY A 77 0.07 23.92 -7.40
N ASN A 78 1.19 24.64 -7.54
CA ASN A 78 1.97 25.28 -6.48
C ASN A 78 2.89 26.34 -7.11
N ASP A 79 3.79 26.93 -6.33
CA ASP A 79 4.74 27.97 -6.78
C ASP A 79 5.57 27.57 -8.01
N PHE A 80 5.76 26.25 -8.23
CA PHE A 80 6.57 25.73 -9.33
C PHE A 80 5.76 25.06 -10.44
N TYR A 81 4.61 24.46 -10.14
CA TYR A 81 3.77 23.75 -11.10
C TYR A 81 2.47 24.51 -11.34
N PRO A 82 2.17 24.92 -12.58
CA PRO A 82 0.85 25.45 -12.90
C PRO A 82 -0.25 24.42 -12.68
N ALA A 83 -1.41 24.84 -12.18
CA ALA A 83 -2.52 23.93 -11.91
C ALA A 83 -3.07 23.33 -13.21
N ILE A 84 -3.18 22.00 -13.25
CA ILE A 84 -3.97 21.31 -14.27
C ILE A 84 -5.38 21.20 -13.71
N VAL A 85 -5.64 20.38 -12.69
CA VAL A 85 -6.99 20.19 -12.13
C VAL A 85 -7.27 21.16 -10.96
N THR A 86 -8.56 21.38 -10.65
CA THR A 86 -8.93 22.16 -9.47
C THR A 86 -8.80 21.33 -8.18
N GLU A 87 -8.72 22.01 -7.04
CA GLU A 87 -8.61 21.34 -5.74
C GLU A 87 -9.85 20.49 -5.43
N GLU A 88 -11.03 20.94 -5.84
CA GLU A 88 -12.31 20.25 -5.67
C GLU A 88 -12.30 18.91 -6.41
N VAL A 89 -11.91 18.91 -7.69
CA VAL A 89 -11.81 17.67 -8.50
C VAL A 89 -10.81 16.69 -7.87
N PHE A 90 -9.68 17.19 -7.35
CA PHE A 90 -8.69 16.36 -6.67
C PHE A 90 -9.22 15.78 -5.35
N LYS A 91 -9.98 16.56 -4.57
CA LYS A 91 -10.67 16.09 -3.37
C LYS A 91 -11.72 15.02 -3.69
N SER A 92 -12.52 15.19 -4.75
CA SER A 92 -13.49 14.19 -5.20
C SER A 92 -12.84 12.85 -5.55
N VAL A 93 -11.70 12.87 -6.25
CA VAL A 93 -10.94 11.63 -6.54
C VAL A 93 -10.44 10.95 -5.25
N LYS A 94 -9.96 11.73 -4.27
CA LYS A 94 -9.55 11.19 -2.97
C LYS A 94 -10.72 10.54 -2.23
N ALA A 95 -11.87 11.22 -2.17
CA ALA A 95 -13.08 10.68 -1.57
C ALA A 95 -13.53 9.37 -2.25
N CYS A 96 -13.61 9.33 -3.58
CA CYS A 96 -13.93 8.08 -4.31
C CYS A 96 -12.94 6.94 -4.03
N ARG A 97 -11.65 7.23 -3.79
CA ARG A 97 -10.66 6.21 -3.41
C ARG A 97 -10.90 5.69 -2.01
N GLU A 98 -11.16 6.57 -1.06
CA GLU A 98 -11.43 6.23 0.34
C GLU A 98 -12.71 5.40 0.47
N GLU A 99 -13.75 5.77 -0.27
CA GLU A 99 -15.00 5.02 -0.35
C GLU A 99 -14.77 3.60 -0.91
N LYS A 100 -14.11 3.47 -2.07
CA LYS A 100 -13.77 2.16 -2.65
C LYS A 100 -12.90 1.31 -1.72
N ASN A 101 -11.98 1.93 -0.97
CA ASN A 101 -11.17 1.21 0.00
C ASN A 101 -12.02 0.70 1.18
N THR A 102 -12.94 1.52 1.66
CA THR A 102 -13.89 1.15 2.73
C THR A 102 -14.79 0.00 2.28
N GLN A 103 -15.42 0.11 1.11
CA GLN A 103 -16.30 -0.93 0.56
C GLN A 103 -15.60 -2.28 0.39
N LEU A 104 -14.32 -2.27 -0.03
CA LEU A 104 -13.54 -3.48 -0.24
C LEU A 104 -12.86 -3.99 1.04
N ASN A 105 -13.16 -3.39 2.21
CA ASN A 105 -12.47 -3.66 3.46
C ASN A 105 -10.93 -3.60 3.32
N ARG A 106 -10.44 -2.78 2.37
CA ARG A 106 -9.02 -2.52 2.17
C ARG A 106 -8.59 -1.53 3.23
N ASN A 107 -8.43 -2.05 4.44
CA ASN A 107 -8.13 -1.23 5.60
C ASN A 107 -6.76 -0.57 5.42
N THR A 108 -6.75 0.76 5.36
CA THR A 108 -5.54 1.58 5.43
C THR A 108 -4.89 1.52 6.82
N ASN A 109 -5.62 1.05 7.84
CA ASN A 109 -5.01 0.67 9.11
C ASN A 109 -4.08 -0.51 8.88
N TYR A 110 -2.82 -0.15 8.80
CA TYR A 110 -1.67 -1.02 8.97
C TYR A 110 -1.98 -2.15 9.96
N TYR A 111 -2.54 -1.86 11.14
CA TYR A 111 -2.86 -2.81 12.23
C TYR A 111 -3.96 -3.85 11.95
N ALA A 112 -4.86 -3.62 10.99
CA ALA A 112 -6.05 -4.44 10.79
C ALA A 112 -5.93 -5.51 9.69
N ASN A 113 -4.84 -5.52 8.93
CA ASN A 113 -4.58 -6.50 7.86
C ASN A 113 -4.28 -7.94 8.36
N GLY A 114 -4.63 -8.26 9.62
CA GLY A 114 -4.37 -9.54 10.26
C GLY A 114 -5.60 -10.43 10.49
N LEU A 115 -6.83 -9.92 10.37
CA LEU A 115 -8.04 -10.66 10.77
C LEU A 115 -8.72 -11.47 9.65
N THR A 116 -8.35 -11.27 8.38
CA THR A 116 -8.98 -11.97 7.23
C THR A 116 -8.08 -13.03 6.57
N SER A 117 -6.98 -13.39 7.20
CA SER A 117 -5.99 -14.30 6.60
C SER A 117 -6.34 -15.77 6.85
N ALA A 118 -6.35 -16.57 5.78
CA ALA A 118 -6.55 -18.03 5.77
C ALA A 118 -5.47 -18.88 6.50
N TYR A 119 -4.62 -18.26 7.33
CA TYR A 119 -3.43 -18.91 7.91
C TYR A 119 -3.47 -18.82 9.45
N PRO A 120 -3.23 -19.92 10.19
CA PRO A 120 -3.46 -20.00 11.64
C PRO A 120 -2.78 -18.89 12.47
N PHE A 121 -1.55 -18.55 12.11
CA PHE A 121 -0.70 -17.63 12.87
C PHE A 121 -0.89 -16.14 12.53
N SER A 122 -1.68 -15.83 11.50
CA SER A 122 -1.87 -14.44 11.07
C SER A 122 -2.57 -13.61 12.16
N GLY A 123 -1.97 -12.46 12.47
CA GLY A 123 -2.44 -11.55 13.52
C GLY A 123 -2.15 -12.01 14.96
N LYS A 124 -1.59 -13.22 15.17
CA LYS A 124 -1.33 -13.78 16.51
C LYS A 124 0.13 -13.74 16.92
N VAL A 125 1.05 -13.74 15.95
CA VAL A 125 2.49 -13.70 16.22
C VAL A 125 2.91 -12.25 16.51
N VAL A 126 3.47 -12.03 17.69
CA VAL A 126 3.94 -10.71 18.18
C VAL A 126 5.45 -10.73 18.36
N CYS A 127 6.11 -9.63 18.00
CA CYS A 127 7.55 -9.46 18.14
C CYS A 127 7.95 -9.17 19.59
N GLY A 128 8.85 -9.98 20.14
CA GLY A 128 9.40 -9.75 21.48
C GLY A 128 10.23 -8.47 21.61
N ASP A 129 10.89 -8.02 20.54
CA ASP A 129 11.77 -6.84 20.61
C ASP A 129 11.01 -5.51 20.60
N CYS A 130 9.91 -5.44 19.84
CA CYS A 130 9.19 -4.17 19.66
C CYS A 130 7.68 -4.29 19.89
N GLY A 131 7.13 -5.46 20.20
CA GLY A 131 5.70 -5.64 20.45
C GLY A 131 4.80 -5.48 19.21
N SER A 132 5.35 -5.32 18.01
CA SER A 132 4.56 -5.28 16.78
C SER A 132 4.26 -6.67 16.25
N VAL A 133 3.13 -6.82 15.57
CA VAL A 133 2.77 -8.08 14.91
C VAL A 133 3.80 -8.47 13.84
N PHE A 134 4.00 -9.77 13.66
CA PHE A 134 4.70 -10.31 12.49
C PHE A 134 3.78 -10.29 11.26
N ARG A 135 4.39 -10.24 10.08
CA ARG A 135 3.69 -10.32 8.79
C ARG A 135 4.30 -11.41 7.92
N ARG A 136 3.45 -12.31 7.44
CA ARG A 136 3.81 -13.33 6.44
C ARG A 136 4.03 -12.70 5.07
N TYR A 137 5.03 -13.18 4.35
CA TYR A 137 5.30 -12.85 2.95
C TYR A 137 5.88 -14.09 2.25
N THR A 138 5.69 -14.16 0.94
CA THR A 138 6.26 -15.23 0.11
C THR A 138 7.51 -14.70 -0.58
N GLU A 139 8.62 -15.41 -0.40
CA GLU A 139 9.83 -15.15 -1.17
C GLU A 139 9.74 -15.85 -2.52
N HIS A 140 9.96 -15.08 -3.58
CA HIS A 140 9.96 -15.57 -4.96
C HIS A 140 11.40 -15.78 -5.43
N HIS A 141 12.10 -16.73 -4.81
CA HIS A 141 13.41 -17.20 -5.30
C HIS A 141 13.25 -18.62 -5.88
N ASN A 142 13.30 -18.75 -7.21
CA ASN A 142 13.22 -20.01 -7.96
C ASN A 142 11.93 -20.85 -7.74
N LYS A 143 11.90 -22.06 -8.32
CA LYS A 143 10.75 -23.00 -8.35
C LYS A 143 10.18 -23.37 -6.96
N ASN A 144 10.87 -23.02 -5.87
CA ASN A 144 10.42 -23.30 -4.50
C ASN A 144 9.93 -22.01 -3.83
N LYS A 145 8.62 -21.91 -3.62
CA LYS A 145 8.00 -20.79 -2.89
C LYS A 145 8.20 -21.00 -1.38
N LYS A 146 9.08 -20.24 -0.75
CA LYS A 146 9.24 -20.25 0.72
C LYS A 146 8.38 -19.15 1.35
N CYS A 147 7.67 -19.50 2.42
CA CYS A 147 6.81 -18.57 3.16
C CYS A 147 7.50 -18.19 4.48
N ASN A 148 7.79 -16.89 4.60
CA ASN A 148 8.56 -16.32 5.69
C ASN A 148 7.74 -15.28 6.43
N TRP A 149 8.12 -15.01 7.67
CA TRP A 149 7.52 -14.06 8.57
C TRP A 149 8.58 -13.13 9.10
N LYS A 150 8.28 -11.83 9.10
CA LYS A 150 9.15 -10.82 9.69
C LYS A 150 8.35 -9.85 10.54
N CYS A 151 9.02 -9.28 11.53
CA CYS A 151 8.45 -8.18 12.29
C CYS A 151 8.02 -7.07 11.31
N LYS A 152 6.78 -6.60 11.45
CA LYS A 152 6.22 -5.63 10.52
C LYS A 152 6.91 -4.25 10.58
N ARG A 153 7.50 -3.91 11.74
CA ARG A 153 8.37 -2.75 11.95
C ARG A 153 9.84 -3.03 11.67
N TYR A 154 10.18 -4.18 11.09
CA TYR A 154 11.56 -4.49 10.69
C TYR A 154 12.14 -3.41 9.78
N ILE A 155 11.36 -2.96 8.78
CA ILE A 155 11.74 -1.83 7.92
C ILE A 155 10.64 -0.77 7.96
N VAL A 156 11.01 0.47 8.32
CA VAL A 156 10.15 1.65 8.25
C VAL A 156 10.91 2.74 7.49
N ASP A 157 10.25 3.39 6.53
CA ASP A 157 10.87 4.42 5.67
C ASP A 157 12.23 4.02 5.09
N ASN A 158 12.31 2.77 4.64
CA ASN A 158 13.51 2.17 4.03
C ASN A 158 14.73 2.07 4.97
N ARG A 159 14.51 2.07 6.29
CA ARG A 159 15.53 1.86 7.33
C ARG A 159 15.18 0.66 8.20
N VAL A 160 16.19 -0.08 8.67
CA VAL A 160 15.98 -1.19 9.61
C VAL A 160 15.69 -0.62 11.00
N CYS A 161 14.53 -0.94 11.56
CA CYS A 161 14.04 -0.38 12.83
C CYS A 161 13.74 -1.43 13.89
N CYS A 162 13.89 -2.73 13.56
CA CYS A 162 13.74 -3.83 14.51
C CYS A 162 14.85 -4.85 14.27
N LYS A 163 15.41 -5.41 15.33
CA LYS A 163 16.44 -6.46 15.29
C LYS A 163 15.87 -7.88 15.20
N SER A 164 14.55 -8.00 15.24
CA SER A 164 13.86 -9.28 15.21
C SER A 164 14.11 -10.02 13.90
N GLY A 165 14.42 -11.31 14.01
CA GLY A 165 14.76 -12.17 12.87
C GLY A 165 13.58 -12.52 11.97
N VAL A 166 13.88 -13.30 10.93
CA VAL A 166 12.90 -13.90 10.02
C VAL A 166 12.67 -15.35 10.45
N VAL A 167 11.41 -15.78 10.49
CA VAL A 167 11.02 -17.17 10.79
C VAL A 167 10.13 -17.70 9.68
N ASP A 168 10.15 -19.00 9.40
CA ASP A 168 9.27 -19.61 8.41
C ASP A 168 8.07 -20.34 9.04
N ASP A 169 7.14 -20.81 8.19
CA ASP A 169 5.93 -21.51 8.64
C ASP A 169 6.30 -22.74 9.50
N HIS A 170 7.28 -23.55 9.09
CA HIS A 170 7.68 -24.77 9.80
C HIS A 170 8.24 -24.46 11.19
N GLN A 171 9.07 -23.43 11.31
CA GLN A 171 9.61 -23.00 12.61
C GLN A 171 8.50 -22.54 13.56
N LEU A 172 7.49 -21.81 13.07
CA LEU A 172 6.36 -21.39 13.89
C LEU A 172 5.46 -22.56 14.28
N GLU A 173 5.21 -23.49 13.37
CA GLU A 173 4.43 -24.71 13.63
C GLU A 173 5.09 -25.59 14.67
N ALA A 174 6.38 -25.88 14.51
CA ALA A 174 7.16 -26.67 15.45
C ALA A 174 7.17 -26.05 16.85
N ALA A 175 7.43 -24.74 16.95
CA ALA A 175 7.41 -24.02 18.22
C ALA A 175 6.02 -24.02 18.87
N PHE A 176 4.95 -23.87 18.07
CA PHE A 176 3.58 -23.91 18.59
C PHE A 176 3.24 -25.30 19.14
N ILE A 177 3.52 -26.36 18.39
CA ILE A 177 3.26 -27.75 18.82
C ILE A 177 4.03 -28.06 20.11
N GLU A 178 5.30 -27.65 20.18
CA GLU A 178 6.12 -27.84 21.38
C GLU A 178 5.50 -27.17 22.62
N ILE A 179 5.11 -25.89 22.49
CA ILE A 179 4.46 -25.15 23.59
C ILE A 179 3.11 -25.78 23.95
N PHE A 180 2.32 -26.14 22.94
CA PHE A 180 0.99 -26.71 23.14
C PHE A 180 1.05 -28.06 23.84
N ASN A 181 2.00 -28.93 23.48
CA ASN A 181 2.17 -30.23 24.15
C ASN A 181 2.56 -30.06 25.62
N ARG A 182 3.46 -29.12 25.94
CA ARG A 182 3.81 -28.81 27.34
C ARG A 182 2.60 -28.31 28.14
N VAL A 183 1.77 -27.49 27.50
CA VAL A 183 0.50 -27.00 28.06
C VAL A 183 -0.48 -28.13 28.32
N LEU A 184 -0.60 -29.09 27.40
CA LEU A 184 -1.46 -30.27 27.58
C LEU A 184 -0.97 -31.16 28.74
N GLU A 185 0.35 -31.30 28.90
CA GLU A 185 0.95 -32.09 29.98
C GLU A 185 0.77 -31.42 31.36
N LYS A 186 0.72 -30.09 31.41
CA LYS A 186 0.58 -29.32 32.65
C LYS A 186 -0.36 -28.12 32.50
N PRO A 187 -1.68 -28.35 32.50
CA PRO A 187 -2.66 -27.28 32.30
C PRO A 187 -2.64 -26.22 33.40
N ASP A 188 -2.32 -26.62 34.64
CA ASP A 188 -2.37 -25.77 35.82
C ASP A 188 -1.24 -24.73 35.91
N GLU A 189 -0.19 -24.88 35.09
CA GLU A 189 0.96 -23.94 35.05
C GLU A 189 0.69 -22.71 34.14
N ILE A 190 -0.47 -22.64 33.47
CA ILE A 190 -0.81 -21.51 32.59
C ILE A 190 -1.40 -20.38 33.42
N GLU A 191 -0.60 -19.34 33.67
CA GLU A 191 -1.14 -18.07 34.14
C GLU A 191 -2.01 -17.45 33.03
N THR A 192 -3.33 -17.49 33.21
CA THR A 192 -4.26 -16.77 32.35
C THR A 192 -4.16 -15.28 32.66
N GLN A 193 -3.27 -14.57 31.96
CA GLN A 193 -3.32 -13.12 31.96
C GLN A 193 -4.67 -12.70 31.34
N SER A 194 -5.54 -12.16 32.19
CA SER A 194 -6.77 -11.47 31.78
C SER A 194 -6.44 -10.55 30.62
N THR A 195 -7.04 -10.83 29.46
CA THR A 195 -6.91 -10.11 28.18
C THR A 195 -6.14 -8.79 28.29
N VAL A 196 -4.95 -8.72 27.68
CA VAL A 196 -4.24 -7.45 27.49
C VAL A 196 -5.23 -6.48 26.85
N LYS A 197 -5.79 -5.55 27.65
CA LYS A 197 -6.63 -4.47 27.14
C LYS A 197 -5.80 -3.79 26.08
N ALA A 198 -6.24 -3.90 24.83
CA ALA A 198 -5.67 -3.15 23.72
C ALA A 198 -5.54 -1.70 24.20
N HIS A 199 -4.31 -1.22 24.34
CA HIS A 199 -4.04 0.17 24.63
C HIS A 199 -4.66 0.99 23.49
N ARG A 200 -5.90 1.46 23.71
CA ARG A 200 -6.44 2.61 22.99
C ARG A 200 -5.51 3.75 23.37
N ARG A 201 -4.61 4.15 22.48
CA ARG A 201 -3.99 5.47 22.57
C ARG A 201 -5.12 6.48 22.49
N VAL A 202 -5.42 7.07 23.63
CA VAL A 202 -6.13 8.34 23.73
C VAL A 202 -5.22 9.34 23.01
N GLY A 203 -5.74 9.93 21.94
CA GLY A 203 -5.15 11.12 21.37
C GLY A 203 -5.40 12.29 22.31
N ASN A 204 -4.33 13.02 22.63
CA ASN A 204 -4.30 14.46 22.77
C ASN A 204 -2.96 14.93 22.21
#